data_AF-A0A519ZVM4-F1
#
_entry.id   AF-A0A519ZVM4-F1
#
_cell.length_a   1.000
_cell.length_b   1.000
_cell.length_c   1.000
_cell.angle_alpha   90.00
_cell.angle_beta   90.00
_cell.angle_gamma   90.00
#
_symmetry.space_group_name_H-M   'P 1'
#
loop_
_entity.id
_entity.type
_entity.pdbx_description
1 polymer ?
#
loop_
_entity_poly.entity_id
_entity_poly.type
_entity_poly.pdbx_seq_one_letter_code
_entity_poly.pdbx_strand_id
1 'polypeptide(L)'
;MLNKKHLLFLRDVVFFTFTAFGGAQAHLSLLLRYFVKTNRYISEEQLLEINALAQVLPGPASTQTLVGIAYKVGGLKLALLTFLIWILPSAAIMTFAAISYARFDRKQEFAEILEYIQPIALGIVAYGGFILARRVLISQVSIFLAVAAAICTLVLRNAYVFPLAILIGGMVSSALETPKEESEIRVTLFSNINRKKLIYFIGVLLLLALLGAIINRTSPFSLPIRLFENFYRNGIFIFGGGQVLVPLMFTEFVQMKQYLHASGFISGFALQQALPGPTFSFTSYIGALSMKNFGYGLGGQILGGFVAVIG
;
A
#
# COMPACT_ATOMS: atom_id res chain seq x y z
N MET A 1 -6.08 11.14 -28.61
CA MET A 1 -6.88 9.93 -28.86
C MET A 1 -5.99 8.70 -28.63
N LEU A 2 -6.54 7.56 -28.21
CA LEU A 2 -5.76 6.31 -28.09
C LEU A 2 -5.40 5.82 -29.50
N ASN A 3 -4.13 5.48 -29.74
CA ASN A 3 -3.68 4.91 -31.01
C ASN A 3 -3.55 3.38 -30.89
N LYS A 4 -3.23 2.69 -32.00
CA LYS A 4 -3.06 1.23 -32.01
C LYS A 4 -2.02 0.74 -31.00
N LYS A 5 -0.92 1.48 -30.81
CA LYS A 5 0.12 1.16 -29.81
C LYS A 5 -0.43 1.21 -28.38
N HIS A 6 -1.26 2.20 -28.06
CA HIS A 6 -1.91 2.31 -26.75
C HIS A 6 -2.90 1.17 -26.49
N LEU A 7 -3.64 0.73 -27.51
CA LEU A 7 -4.56 -0.41 -27.37
C LEU A 7 -3.81 -1.73 -27.13
N LEU A 8 -2.70 -1.95 -27.86
CA LEU A 8 -1.83 -3.09 -27.61
C LEU A 8 -1.25 -3.06 -26.19
N PHE A 9 -0.80 -1.89 -25.74
CA PHE A 9 -0.30 -1.71 -24.38
C PHE A 9 -1.38 -2.07 -23.34
N LEU A 10 -2.61 -1.57 -23.49
CA LEU A 10 -3.70 -1.89 -22.57
C LEU A 10 -4.08 -3.37 -22.58
N ARG A 11 -4.04 -4.04 -23.73
CA ARG A 11 -4.22 -5.50 -23.81
C ARG A 11 -3.17 -6.23 -22.96
N ASP A 12 -1.92 -5.80 -23.04
CA ASP A 12 -0.82 -6.42 -22.29
C ASP A 12 -0.92 -6.11 -20.79
N VAL A 13 -1.43 -4.93 -20.42
CA VAL A 13 -1.81 -4.60 -19.03
C VAL A 13 -2.92 -5.52 -18.52
N VAL A 14 -3.95 -5.80 -19.33
CA VAL A 14 -5.00 -6.76 -18.96
C VAL A 14 -4.38 -8.14 -18.70
N PHE A 15 -3.57 -8.64 -19.64
CA PHE A 15 -2.92 -9.94 -19.48
C PHE A 15 -2.02 -9.99 -18.23
N PHE A 16 -1.22 -8.94 -18.02
CA PHE A 16 -0.39 -8.79 -16.83
C PHE A 16 -1.23 -8.83 -15.54
N THR A 17 -2.36 -8.12 -15.50
CA THR A 17 -3.25 -8.06 -14.33
C THR A 17 -3.72 -9.44 -13.89
N PHE A 18 -4.04 -10.33 -14.82
CA PHE A 18 -4.54 -11.68 -14.52
C PHE A 18 -3.42 -12.73 -14.31
N THR A 19 -2.16 -12.39 -14.58
CA THR A 19 -1.02 -13.33 -14.48
C THR A 19 0.03 -12.91 -13.46
N ALA A 20 -0.10 -11.72 -12.87
CA ALA A 20 0.83 -11.14 -11.91
C ALA A 20 0.67 -11.73 -10.50
N PHE A 21 1.05 -12.99 -10.32
CA PHE A 21 1.17 -13.65 -9.01
C PHE A 21 2.55 -13.40 -8.38
N GLY A 22 2.65 -13.55 -7.05
CA GLY A 22 3.95 -13.59 -6.36
C GLY A 22 4.52 -12.24 -5.88
N GLY A 23 3.75 -11.15 -5.98
CA GLY A 23 4.10 -9.85 -5.41
C GLY A 23 5.19 -9.08 -6.17
N ALA A 24 5.71 -8.00 -5.57
CA ALA A 24 6.47 -6.97 -6.30
C ALA A 24 7.71 -7.47 -7.08
N GLN A 25 8.45 -8.45 -6.56
CA GLN A 25 9.63 -8.98 -7.26
C GLN A 25 9.24 -9.84 -8.47
N ALA A 26 8.19 -10.65 -8.34
CA ALA A 26 7.63 -11.40 -9.47
C ALA A 26 6.98 -10.46 -10.49
N HIS A 27 6.33 -9.38 -10.03
CA HIS A 27 5.79 -8.35 -10.90
C HIS A 27 6.87 -7.69 -11.74
N LEU A 28 8.02 -7.35 -11.15
CA LEU A 28 9.14 -6.75 -11.88
C LEU A 28 9.68 -7.67 -12.99
N SER A 29 9.82 -8.97 -12.71
CA SER A 29 10.28 -9.93 -13.75
C SER A 29 9.26 -10.10 -14.87
N LEU A 30 7.96 -10.11 -14.56
CA LEU A 30 6.89 -10.12 -15.55
C LEU A 30 6.84 -8.81 -16.37
N LEU A 31 7.09 -7.66 -15.73
CA LEU A 31 7.20 -6.38 -16.42
C LEU A 31 8.38 -6.37 -17.40
N LEU A 32 9.55 -6.86 -16.98
CA LEU A 32 10.71 -7.02 -17.85
C LEU A 32 10.39 -7.93 -19.05
N ARG A 33 9.72 -9.05 -18.81
CA ARG A 33 9.33 -9.98 -19.89
C ARG A 33 8.36 -9.32 -20.88
N TYR A 34 7.21 -8.84 -20.42
CA TYR A 34 6.13 -8.41 -21.31
C TYR A 34 6.30 -7.01 -21.87
N PHE A 35 6.79 -6.07 -21.07
CA PHE A 35 6.84 -4.65 -21.44
C PHE A 35 8.19 -4.19 -22.01
N VAL A 36 9.27 -4.93 -21.72
CA VAL A 36 10.61 -4.66 -22.26
C VAL A 36 10.98 -5.67 -23.34
N LYS A 37 11.08 -6.97 -23.02
CA LYS A 37 11.63 -7.97 -23.94
C LYS A 37 10.68 -8.32 -25.09
N THR A 38 9.43 -8.63 -24.80
CA THR A 38 8.43 -9.07 -25.80
C THR A 38 7.98 -7.91 -26.69
N ASN A 39 7.38 -6.86 -26.10
CA ASN A 39 6.74 -5.79 -26.87
C ASN A 39 7.57 -4.50 -27.00
N ARG A 40 8.69 -4.39 -26.25
CA ARG A 40 9.64 -3.27 -26.33
C ARG A 40 8.98 -1.89 -26.20
N TYR A 41 8.07 -1.74 -25.22
CA TYR A 41 7.43 -0.45 -24.95
C TYR A 41 8.40 0.57 -24.36
N ILE A 42 9.34 0.09 -23.54
CA ILE A 42 10.42 0.84 -22.90
C ILE A 42 11.70 0.00 -22.88
N SER A 43 12.85 0.63 -22.63
CA SER A 43 14.12 -0.10 -22.43
C SER A 43 14.21 -0.70 -21.03
N GLU A 44 15.17 -1.62 -20.85
CA GLU A 44 15.47 -2.23 -19.55
C GLU A 44 15.97 -1.20 -18.53
N GLU A 45 16.84 -0.30 -18.96
CA GLU A 45 17.30 0.86 -18.16
C GLU A 45 16.12 1.71 -17.69
N GLN A 46 15.19 2.04 -18.60
CA GLN A 46 14.01 2.83 -18.24
C GLN A 46 13.10 2.09 -17.24
N LEU A 47 13.00 0.77 -17.32
CA LEU A 47 12.24 -0.02 -16.35
C LEU A 47 12.91 0.06 -14.97
N LEU A 48 14.23 -0.08 -14.91
CA LEU A 48 15.00 -0.02 -13.67
C LEU A 48 14.95 1.38 -13.04
N GLU A 49 15.04 2.45 -13.84
CA GLU A 49 14.86 3.83 -13.40
C GLU A 49 13.47 4.06 -12.78
N ILE A 50 12.41 3.64 -13.47
CA ILE A 50 11.03 3.81 -12.98
C ILE A 50 10.84 3.00 -11.69
N ASN A 51 11.34 1.77 -11.64
CA ASN A 51 11.25 0.93 -10.45
C ASN A 51 12.05 1.53 -9.28
N ALA A 52 13.23 2.10 -9.53
CA ALA A 52 14.00 2.80 -8.50
C ALA A 52 13.22 4.00 -7.93
N LEU A 53 12.60 4.82 -8.80
CA LEU A 53 11.74 5.92 -8.37
C LEU A 53 10.54 5.42 -7.55
N ALA A 54 9.89 4.34 -7.98
CA ALA A 54 8.76 3.73 -7.27
C ALA A 54 9.14 3.15 -5.90
N GLN A 55 10.41 2.82 -5.68
CA GLN A 55 10.90 2.32 -4.39
C GLN A 55 11.17 3.47 -3.39
N VAL A 56 11.41 4.68 -3.91
CA VAL A 56 11.64 5.90 -3.10
C VAL A 56 10.32 6.58 -2.73
N LEU A 57 9.32 6.51 -3.61
CA LEU A 57 8.01 7.14 -3.37
C LEU A 57 7.15 6.31 -2.39
N PRO A 58 6.32 6.97 -1.57
CA PRO A 58 5.36 6.25 -0.74
C PRO A 58 4.28 5.61 -1.61
N GLY A 59 3.98 4.34 -1.35
CA GLY A 59 2.94 3.55 -2.00
C GLY A 59 3.42 2.21 -2.56
N PRO A 60 2.52 1.45 -3.22
CA PRO A 60 2.84 0.15 -3.80
C PRO A 60 3.80 0.26 -5.00
N ALA A 61 5.04 -0.18 -4.81
CA ALA A 61 6.08 -0.07 -5.84
C ALA A 61 5.70 -0.75 -7.18
N SER A 62 5.04 -1.92 -7.15
CA SER A 62 4.61 -2.61 -8.38
C SER A 62 3.58 -1.80 -9.17
N THR A 63 2.55 -1.28 -8.49
CA THR A 63 1.52 -0.43 -9.10
C THR A 63 2.15 0.84 -9.66
N GLN A 64 3.01 1.51 -8.89
CA GLN A 64 3.69 2.72 -9.32
C GLN A 64 4.60 2.47 -10.52
N THR A 65 5.29 1.34 -10.56
CA THR A 65 6.14 0.96 -11.69
C THR A 65 5.30 0.77 -12.94
N LEU A 66 4.24 -0.04 -12.89
CA LEU A 66 3.36 -0.28 -14.03
C LEU A 66 2.71 1.02 -14.55
N VAL A 67 2.20 1.86 -13.65
CA VAL A 67 1.60 3.16 -14.00
C VAL A 67 2.64 4.13 -14.54
N GLY A 68 3.87 4.11 -14.01
CA GLY A 68 5.00 4.89 -14.51
C GLY A 68 5.39 4.51 -15.94
N ILE A 69 5.40 3.21 -16.25
CA ILE A 69 5.60 2.72 -17.62
C ILE A 69 4.49 3.25 -18.54
N ALA A 70 3.22 3.13 -18.12
CA ALA A 70 2.09 3.62 -18.90
C ALA A 70 2.14 5.13 -19.14
N TYR A 71 2.57 5.90 -18.14
CA TYR A 71 2.80 7.34 -18.28
C TYR A 71 3.90 7.65 -19.30
N LYS A 72 5.02 6.90 -19.28
CA LYS A 72 6.11 7.08 -20.26
C LYS A 72 5.68 6.70 -21.68
N VAL A 73 4.80 5.71 -21.82
CA VAL A 73 4.31 5.23 -23.13
C VAL A 73 3.25 6.13 -23.74
N GLY A 74 2.30 6.65 -22.96
CA GLY A 74 1.11 7.34 -23.49
C GLY A 74 0.56 8.47 -22.61
N GLY A 75 1.34 8.94 -21.64
CA GLY A 75 0.99 10.05 -20.76
C GLY A 75 -0.13 9.72 -19.76
N LEU A 76 -0.71 10.77 -19.18
CA LEU A 76 -1.66 10.67 -18.06
C LEU A 76 -2.89 9.81 -18.38
N LYS A 77 -3.46 9.94 -19.59
CA LYS A 77 -4.67 9.19 -19.96
C LYS A 77 -4.42 7.68 -19.97
N LEU A 78 -3.27 7.25 -20.50
CA LEU A 78 -2.91 5.83 -20.52
C LEU A 78 -2.61 5.34 -19.11
N ALA A 79 -1.89 6.14 -18.32
CA ALA A 79 -1.58 5.83 -16.92
C ALA A 79 -2.84 5.60 -16.07
N LEU A 80 -3.86 6.46 -16.18
CA LEU A 80 -5.13 6.32 -15.46
C LEU A 80 -5.89 5.05 -15.88
N LEU A 81 -5.97 4.76 -17.18
CA LEU A 81 -6.61 3.54 -17.66
C LEU A 81 -5.87 2.28 -17.18
N THR A 82 -4.54 2.29 -17.23
CA THR A 82 -3.71 1.21 -16.72
C THR A 82 -3.92 0.99 -15.22
N PHE A 83 -3.98 2.07 -14.43
CA PHE A 83 -4.26 1.99 -13.00
C PHE A 83 -5.62 1.32 -12.72
N LEU A 84 -6.68 1.72 -13.43
CA LEU A 84 -8.00 1.14 -13.27
C LEU A 84 -8.05 -0.35 -13.68
N ILE A 85 -7.44 -0.71 -14.81
CA ILE A 85 -7.37 -2.11 -15.25
C ILE A 85 -6.61 -2.96 -14.23
N TRP A 86 -5.53 -2.42 -13.67
CA TRP A 86 -4.68 -3.12 -12.70
C TRP A 86 -5.40 -3.36 -11.37
N ILE A 87 -6.15 -2.37 -10.87
CA ILE A 87 -6.68 -2.41 -9.50
C ILE A 87 -8.09 -3.03 -9.42
N LEU A 88 -8.97 -2.71 -10.37
CA LEU A 88 -10.40 -3.03 -10.26
C LEU A 88 -10.71 -4.54 -10.26
N PRO A 89 -10.08 -5.40 -11.08
CA PRO A 89 -10.41 -6.83 -11.08
C PRO A 89 -10.13 -7.50 -9.72
N SER A 90 -8.93 -7.27 -9.17
CA SER A 90 -8.54 -7.84 -7.88
C SER A 90 -9.37 -7.23 -6.74
N ALA A 91 -9.64 -5.92 -6.77
CA ALA A 91 -10.53 -5.24 -5.83
C ALA A 91 -11.96 -5.80 -5.84
N ALA A 92 -12.51 -6.08 -7.02
CA ALA A 92 -13.83 -6.66 -7.17
C ALA A 92 -13.89 -8.09 -6.61
N ILE A 93 -12.89 -8.93 -6.90
CA ILE A 93 -12.78 -10.28 -6.34
C ILE A 93 -12.67 -10.23 -4.82
N MET A 94 -11.84 -9.34 -4.28
CA MET A 94 -11.66 -9.18 -2.84
C MET A 94 -12.91 -8.63 -2.13
N THR A 95 -13.63 -7.70 -2.77
CA THR A 95 -14.93 -7.21 -2.27
C THR A 95 -15.96 -8.35 -2.26
N PHE A 96 -16.02 -9.12 -3.34
CA PHE A 96 -16.90 -10.30 -3.43
C PHE A 96 -16.55 -11.35 -2.36
N ALA A 97 -15.26 -11.59 -2.12
CA ALA A 97 -14.79 -12.48 -1.08
C ALA A 97 -15.22 -12.01 0.32
N ALA A 98 -15.16 -10.70 0.61
CA ALA A 98 -15.62 -10.14 1.89
C ALA A 98 -17.14 -10.31 2.09
N ILE A 99 -17.93 -10.02 1.04
CA ILE A 99 -19.39 -10.21 1.05
C ILE A 99 -19.73 -11.69 1.27
N SER A 100 -19.00 -12.60 0.62
CA SER A 100 -19.19 -14.04 0.76
C SER A 100 -18.84 -14.50 2.16
N TYR A 101 -17.66 -14.12 2.68
CA TYR A 101 -17.23 -14.40 4.04
C TYR A 101 -18.29 -13.96 5.06
N ALA A 102 -18.83 -12.75 4.91
CA ALA A 102 -19.84 -12.21 5.81
C ALA A 102 -21.16 -13.01 5.86
N ARG A 103 -21.49 -13.76 4.80
CA ARG A 103 -22.67 -14.64 4.74
C ARG A 103 -22.42 -16.02 5.34
N PHE A 104 -21.19 -16.52 5.25
CA PHE A 104 -20.80 -17.85 5.72
C PHE A 104 -20.22 -17.86 7.14
N ASP A 105 -20.09 -16.70 7.79
CA ASP A 105 -19.62 -16.52 9.17
C ASP A 105 -20.61 -17.13 10.18
N ARG A 106 -20.70 -18.47 10.19
CA ARG A 106 -21.38 -19.28 11.19
C ARG A 106 -20.53 -19.29 12.45
N LYS A 107 -20.80 -18.33 13.33
CA LYS A 107 -20.08 -18.07 14.59
C LYS A 107 -19.91 -19.27 15.54
N GLN A 108 -20.55 -20.41 15.30
CA GLN A 108 -20.54 -21.56 16.20
C GLN A 108 -19.68 -22.74 15.75
N GLU A 109 -19.31 -22.86 14.45
CA GLU A 109 -18.60 -24.07 13.96
C GLU A 109 -17.05 -23.94 14.01
N PHE A 110 -16.51 -22.75 14.30
CA PHE A 110 -15.06 -22.48 14.16
C PHE A 110 -14.36 -21.99 15.43
N ALA A 111 -14.96 -22.17 16.62
CA ALA A 111 -14.38 -21.72 17.88
C ALA A 111 -12.95 -22.26 18.11
N GLU A 112 -12.69 -23.52 17.74
CA GLU A 112 -11.37 -24.15 17.83
C GLU A 112 -10.34 -23.51 16.86
N ILE A 113 -10.78 -23.08 15.66
CA ILE A 113 -9.89 -22.39 14.71
C ILE A 113 -9.51 -20.98 15.21
N LEU A 114 -10.40 -20.33 15.98
CA LEU A 114 -10.12 -19.00 16.56
C LEU A 114 -8.93 -19.02 17.52
N GLU A 115 -8.64 -20.15 18.18
CA GLU A 115 -7.47 -20.29 19.04
C GLU A 115 -6.16 -20.22 18.24
N TYR A 116 -6.12 -20.87 17.07
CA TYR A 116 -4.95 -20.86 16.17
C TYR A 116 -4.77 -19.54 15.43
N ILE A 117 -5.81 -18.70 15.35
CA ILE A 117 -5.74 -17.40 14.66
C ILE A 117 -4.78 -16.44 15.35
N GLN A 118 -4.71 -16.42 16.69
CA GLN A 118 -3.80 -15.54 17.41
C GLN A 118 -2.31 -15.80 17.09
N PRO A 119 -1.79 -17.04 17.18
CA PRO A 119 -0.41 -17.33 16.78
C PRO A 119 -0.16 -17.14 15.28
N ILE A 120 -1.15 -17.38 14.40
CA ILE A 120 -1.02 -17.05 12.96
C ILE A 120 -0.85 -15.53 12.76
N ALA A 121 -1.66 -14.71 13.44
CA ALA A 121 -1.53 -13.25 13.38
C ALA A 121 -0.14 -12.80 13.86
N LEU A 122 0.34 -13.35 14.98
CA LEU A 122 1.69 -13.08 15.48
C LEU A 122 2.76 -13.45 14.45
N GLY A 123 2.63 -14.61 13.80
CA GLY A 123 3.53 -15.05 12.74
C GLY A 123 3.55 -14.11 11.54
N ILE A 124 2.39 -13.64 11.09
CA ILE A 124 2.26 -12.66 9.99
C ILE A 124 2.95 -11.34 10.35
N VAL A 125 2.66 -10.81 11.54
CA VAL A 125 3.26 -9.57 12.05
C VAL A 125 4.78 -9.70 12.18
N ALA A 126 5.25 -10.80 12.76
CA ALA A 126 6.67 -11.09 12.93
C ALA A 126 7.40 -11.25 11.58
N TYR A 127 6.80 -11.96 10.63
CA TYR A 127 7.37 -12.14 9.29
C TYR A 127 7.44 -10.82 8.51
N GLY A 128 6.38 -10.01 8.57
CA GLY A 128 6.37 -8.67 7.97
C GLY A 128 7.46 -7.77 8.56
N GLY A 129 7.60 -7.78 9.89
CA GLY A 129 8.67 -7.08 10.61
C GLY A 129 10.07 -7.59 10.23
N PHE A 130 10.25 -8.91 10.10
CA PHE A 130 11.52 -9.52 9.73
C PHE A 130 11.97 -9.16 8.31
N ILE A 131 11.06 -9.20 7.32
CA ILE A 131 11.35 -8.78 5.95
C ILE A 131 11.77 -7.31 5.92
N LEU A 132 11.05 -6.45 6.65
CA LEU A 132 11.36 -5.03 6.71
C LEU A 132 12.72 -4.79 7.37
N ALA A 133 12.98 -5.46 8.50
CA ALA A 133 14.24 -5.37 9.22
C ALA A 133 15.43 -5.76 8.34
N ARG A 134 15.33 -6.85 7.57
CA ARG A 134 16.39 -7.26 6.64
C ARG A 134 16.69 -6.24 5.54
N ARG A 135 15.72 -5.40 5.17
CA ARG A 135 15.88 -4.37 4.13
C ARG A 135 16.37 -3.04 4.66
N VAL A 136 16.03 -2.71 5.91
CA VAL A 136 16.25 -1.38 6.49
C VAL A 136 17.43 -1.36 7.48
N LEU A 137 17.62 -2.43 8.25
CA LEU A 137 18.65 -2.51 9.30
C LEU A 137 19.99 -2.98 8.71
N ILE A 138 20.57 -2.15 7.85
CA ILE A 138 21.83 -2.44 7.16
C ILE A 138 23.02 -1.91 7.96
N SER A 139 22.85 -0.77 8.60
CA SER A 139 23.91 0.00 9.26
C SER A 139 23.80 0.01 10.78
N GLN A 140 24.90 0.36 11.48
CA GLN A 140 24.87 0.51 12.93
C GLN A 140 23.89 1.60 13.39
N VAL A 141 23.77 2.70 12.64
CA VAL A 141 22.85 3.81 12.96
C VAL A 141 21.41 3.36 12.80
N SER A 142 21.04 2.69 11.70
CA SER A 142 19.68 2.17 11.49
C SER A 142 19.28 1.15 12.56
N ILE A 143 20.18 0.25 12.96
CA ILE A 143 19.96 -0.70 14.07
C ILE A 143 19.74 0.06 15.39
N PHE A 144 20.60 1.02 15.72
CA PHE A 144 20.47 1.81 16.94
C PHE A 144 19.14 2.57 16.99
N LEU A 145 18.78 3.25 15.91
CA LEU A 145 17.52 3.99 15.79
C LEU A 145 16.31 3.06 15.94
N ALA A 146 16.35 1.87 15.35
CA ALA A 146 15.26 0.90 15.45
C ALA A 146 15.09 0.37 16.88
N VAL A 147 16.19 0.02 17.56
CA VAL A 147 16.16 -0.44 18.96
C VAL A 147 15.67 0.67 19.89
N ALA A 148 16.18 1.89 19.72
CA ALA A 148 15.76 3.05 20.50
C ALA A 148 14.27 3.35 20.29
N ALA A 149 13.79 3.33 19.04
CA ALA A 149 12.38 3.52 18.73
C ALA A 149 11.50 2.43 19.35
N ALA A 150 11.93 1.16 19.32
CA ALA A 150 11.21 0.06 19.95
C ALA A 150 11.09 0.25 21.47
N ILE A 151 12.19 0.58 22.15
CA ILE A 151 12.21 0.84 23.60
C ILE A 151 11.29 2.01 23.94
N CYS A 152 11.45 3.16 23.26
CA CYS A 152 10.63 4.34 23.48
C CYS A 152 9.14 4.04 23.30
N THR A 153 8.78 3.27 22.27
CA THR A 153 7.38 2.90 22.00
C THR A 153 6.80 2.04 23.11
N LEU A 154 7.56 1.05 23.62
CA LEU A 154 7.11 0.14 24.68
C LEU A 154 7.00 0.83 26.05
N VAL A 155 7.89 1.77 26.34
CA VAL A 155 7.96 2.47 27.63
C VAL A 155 6.96 3.63 27.69
N LEU A 156 6.94 4.50 26.68
CA LEU A 156 6.16 5.75 26.73
C LEU A 156 4.69 5.54 26.38
N ARG A 157 4.35 4.51 25.57
CA ARG A 157 2.98 4.14 25.17
C ARG A 157 2.11 5.34 24.74
N ASN A 158 2.71 6.28 24.02
CA ASN A 158 2.07 7.53 23.61
C ASN A 158 2.01 7.61 22.08
N ALA A 159 0.86 8.04 21.54
CA ALA A 159 0.61 8.17 20.10
C ALA A 159 1.61 9.11 19.37
N TYR A 160 2.21 10.08 20.07
CA TYR A 160 3.19 11.01 19.48
C TYR A 160 4.59 10.40 19.31
N VAL A 161 4.88 9.27 19.96
CA VAL A 161 6.20 8.63 19.91
C VAL A 161 6.52 8.16 18.50
N PHE A 162 5.54 7.59 17.80
CA PHE A 162 5.74 7.06 16.46
C PHE A 162 6.09 8.16 15.43
N PRO A 163 5.32 9.27 15.29
CA PRO A 163 5.70 10.38 14.42
C PRO A 163 7.06 11.01 14.77
N LEU A 164 7.35 11.18 16.06
CA LEU A 164 8.63 11.76 16.51
C LEU A 164 9.81 10.84 16.22
N ALA A 165 9.65 9.53 16.41
CA ALA A 165 10.68 8.54 16.08
C ALA A 165 11.00 8.54 14.58
N ILE A 166 9.99 8.66 13.71
CA ILE A 166 10.19 8.82 12.26
C ILE A 166 10.94 10.11 11.96
N LEU A 167 10.52 11.24 12.53
CA LEU A 167 11.13 12.54 12.28
C LEU A 167 12.60 12.56 12.71
N ILE A 168 12.89 12.15 13.95
CA ILE A 168 14.24 12.12 14.52
C ILE A 168 15.09 11.10 13.77
N GLY A 169 14.57 9.90 13.52
CA GLY A 169 15.28 8.86 12.79
C GLY A 169 15.67 9.31 11.37
N GLY A 170 14.74 9.97 10.67
CA GLY A 170 14.99 10.55 9.35
C GLY A 170 16.05 11.67 9.39
N MET A 171 16.00 12.56 10.39
CA MET A 171 17.01 13.60 10.56
C MET A 171 18.40 13.03 10.87
N VAL A 172 18.48 12.06 11.78
CA VAL A 172 19.76 11.44 12.19
C VAL A 172 20.37 10.62 11.06
N SER A 173 19.59 9.76 10.40
CA SER A 173 20.08 8.98 9.25
C SER A 173 20.50 9.89 8.11
N SER A 174 19.75 10.96 7.79
CA SER A 174 20.17 11.95 6.79
C SER A 174 21.40 12.77 7.20
N ALA A 175 21.75 12.89 8.47
CA ALA A 175 22.94 13.62 8.90
C ALA A 175 24.20 12.75 8.89
N LEU A 176 24.04 11.45 9.20
CA LEU A 176 25.16 10.54 9.44
C LEU A 176 25.44 9.57 8.28
N GLU A 177 24.44 9.27 7.45
CA GLU A 177 24.53 8.18 6.45
C GLU A 177 24.38 8.64 5.00
N THR A 178 24.32 9.95 4.73
CA THR A 178 24.26 10.46 3.36
C THR A 178 25.56 10.13 2.61
N PRO A 179 25.50 9.35 1.51
CA PRO A 179 26.66 9.07 0.68
C PRO A 179 27.27 10.36 0.10
N LYS A 180 28.60 10.39 -0.06
CA LYS A 180 29.30 11.56 -0.64
C LYS A 180 28.82 11.91 -2.06
N GLU A 181 28.47 10.91 -2.87
CA GLU A 181 27.88 11.12 -4.21
C GLU A 181 26.53 11.86 -4.17
N GLU A 182 25.72 11.65 -3.13
CA GLU A 182 24.47 12.40 -2.91
C GLU A 182 24.72 13.85 -2.50
N SER A 183 25.87 14.15 -1.87
CA SER A 183 26.22 15.52 -1.44
C SER A 183 26.52 16.45 -2.62
N GLU A 184 27.09 15.93 -3.71
CA GLU A 184 27.34 16.69 -4.94
C GLU A 184 26.06 16.85 -5.78
N ILE A 185 25.20 15.83 -5.81
CA ILE A 185 23.90 15.89 -6.50
C ILE A 185 22.90 16.78 -5.75
N ARG A 186 23.00 16.92 -4.41
CA ARG A 186 22.15 17.83 -3.61
C ARG A 186 22.18 19.26 -4.15
N VAL A 187 23.36 19.78 -4.50
CA VAL A 187 23.53 21.16 -4.98
C VAL A 187 22.81 21.39 -6.31
N THR A 188 22.78 20.39 -7.19
CA THR A 188 22.13 20.47 -8.51
C THR A 188 20.62 20.20 -8.45
N LEU A 189 20.16 19.32 -7.56
CA LEU A 189 18.73 19.03 -7.39
C LEU A 189 17.97 20.21 -6.77
N PHE A 190 18.51 20.86 -5.72
CA PHE A 190 17.82 22.00 -5.09
C PHE A 190 17.64 23.20 -6.04
N SER A 191 18.50 23.36 -7.05
CA SER A 191 18.38 24.46 -8.01
C SER A 191 17.26 24.24 -9.05
N ASN A 192 16.84 22.98 -9.29
CA ASN A 192 15.89 22.60 -10.33
C ASN A 192 14.52 22.10 -9.81
N ILE A 193 14.23 22.27 -8.52
CA ILE A 193 12.92 21.92 -7.96
C ILE A 193 11.85 22.87 -8.53
N ASN A 194 10.90 22.30 -9.28
CA ASN A 194 9.70 23.05 -9.68
C ASN A 194 8.82 23.28 -8.45
N ARG A 195 9.02 24.43 -7.80
CA ARG A 195 8.32 24.82 -6.57
C ARG A 195 6.80 24.70 -6.68
N LYS A 196 6.21 24.97 -7.85
CA LYS A 196 4.76 24.82 -8.06
C LYS A 196 4.32 23.37 -7.89
N LYS A 197 5.02 22.41 -8.52
CA LYS A 197 4.71 20.98 -8.38
C LYS A 197 4.89 20.49 -6.95
N LEU A 198 5.94 20.97 -6.27
CA LEU A 198 6.17 20.62 -4.86
C LEU A 198 5.07 21.18 -3.95
N ILE A 199 4.66 22.44 -4.17
CA ILE A 199 3.55 23.06 -3.43
C ILE A 199 2.23 22.32 -3.69
N TYR A 200 1.95 21.92 -4.93
CA TYR A 200 0.76 21.10 -5.22
C TYR A 200 0.83 19.75 -4.50
N PHE A 201 1.97 19.06 -4.53
CA PHE A 201 2.14 17.78 -3.86
C PHE A 201 1.97 17.90 -2.34
N ILE A 202 2.73 18.80 -1.70
CA ILE A 202 2.64 19.05 -0.26
C ILE A 202 1.25 19.58 0.12
N GLY A 203 0.67 20.47 -0.70
CA GLY A 203 -0.66 21.03 -0.48
C GLY A 203 -1.76 19.97 -0.52
N VAL A 204 -1.69 19.03 -1.45
CA VAL A 204 -2.63 17.89 -1.51
C VAL A 204 -2.43 16.96 -0.30
N LEU A 205 -1.18 16.64 0.07
CA LEU A 205 -0.89 15.84 1.26
C LEU A 205 -1.44 16.49 2.53
N LEU A 206 -1.18 17.79 2.73
CA LEU A 206 -1.63 18.56 3.90
C LEU A 206 -3.15 18.73 3.90
N LEU A 207 -3.77 18.97 2.74
CA LEU A 207 -5.22 19.06 2.61
C LEU A 207 -5.86 17.74 3.02
N LEU A 208 -5.37 16.60 2.52
CA LEU A 208 -5.92 15.29 2.84
C LEU A 208 -5.65 14.91 4.31
N ALA A 209 -4.48 15.25 4.85
CA ALA A 209 -4.19 15.08 6.27
C ALA A 209 -5.09 15.96 7.16
N LEU A 210 -5.35 17.21 6.77
CA LEU A 210 -6.23 18.13 7.49
C LEU A 210 -7.69 17.66 7.42
N LEU A 211 -8.16 17.25 6.24
CA LEU A 211 -9.47 16.61 6.09
C LEU A 211 -9.57 15.41 7.01
N GLY A 212 -8.56 14.54 7.05
CA GLY A 212 -8.55 13.39 7.95
C GLY A 212 -8.55 13.75 9.44
N ALA A 213 -7.78 14.76 9.83
CA ALA A 213 -7.75 15.27 11.20
C ALA A 213 -9.10 15.88 11.63
N ILE A 214 -9.77 16.60 10.73
CA ILE A 214 -11.10 17.18 10.96
C ILE A 214 -12.15 16.06 11.04
N ILE A 215 -12.14 15.11 10.10
CA ILE A 215 -13.07 13.96 10.05
C ILE A 215 -12.97 13.11 11.34
N ASN A 216 -11.79 13.01 11.94
CA ASN A 216 -11.55 12.23 13.14
C ASN A 216 -12.07 12.89 14.44
N ARG A 217 -12.32 14.22 14.46
CA ARG A 217 -12.63 14.97 15.70
C ARG A 217 -14.09 15.39 15.92
N THR A 218 -14.98 15.33 14.91
CA THR A 218 -16.29 16.04 14.96
C THR A 218 -17.57 15.20 14.77
N SER A 219 -17.62 13.90 15.12
CA SER A 219 -18.84 13.04 15.07
C SER A 219 -19.18 12.45 13.67
N PRO A 220 -20.23 11.61 13.51
CA PRO A 220 -20.24 10.31 12.84
C PRO A 220 -20.27 10.40 11.28
N PHE A 221 -19.21 10.90 10.66
CA PHE A 221 -19.06 10.83 9.21
C PHE A 221 -19.16 9.37 8.73
N SER A 222 -19.84 9.17 7.60
CA SER A 222 -20.16 7.84 7.08
C SER A 222 -18.90 6.97 7.05
N LEU A 223 -19.00 5.74 7.55
CA LEU A 223 -17.88 4.81 7.61
C LEU A 223 -17.04 4.74 6.31
N PRO A 224 -17.61 4.87 5.09
CA PRO A 224 -16.84 5.00 3.84
C PRO A 224 -15.78 6.11 3.83
N ILE A 225 -16.09 7.30 4.35
CA ILE A 225 -15.17 8.44 4.34
C ILE A 225 -13.99 8.17 5.28
N ARG A 226 -14.27 7.59 6.46
CA ARG A 226 -13.20 7.18 7.39
C ARG A 226 -12.36 6.06 6.82
N LEU A 227 -12.97 5.09 6.14
CA LEU A 227 -12.21 4.03 5.48
C LEU A 227 -11.27 4.63 4.43
N PHE A 228 -11.76 5.50 3.55
CA PHE A 228 -10.93 6.21 2.57
C PHE A 228 -9.74 6.92 3.23
N GLU A 229 -9.96 7.70 4.30
CA GLU A 229 -8.88 8.39 5.02
C GLU A 229 -7.87 7.42 5.62
N ASN A 230 -8.34 6.35 6.27
CA ASN A 230 -7.47 5.37 6.90
C ASN A 230 -6.56 4.70 5.86
N PHE A 231 -7.13 4.28 4.73
CA PHE A 231 -6.35 3.62 3.67
C PHE A 231 -5.43 4.60 2.95
N TYR A 232 -5.87 5.86 2.75
CA TYR A 232 -5.01 6.93 2.24
C TYR A 232 -3.81 7.18 3.15
N ARG A 233 -4.06 7.35 4.46
CA ARG A 233 -3.01 7.53 5.45
C ARG A 233 -2.06 6.34 5.49
N ASN A 234 -2.60 5.13 5.42
CA ASN A 234 -1.80 3.92 5.32
C ASN A 234 -0.95 3.89 4.05
N GLY A 235 -1.53 4.27 2.91
CA GLY A 235 -0.86 4.37 1.62
C GLY A 235 0.36 5.29 1.63
N ILE A 236 0.26 6.47 2.28
CA ILE A 236 1.38 7.43 2.35
C ILE A 236 2.52 6.99 3.28
N PHE A 237 2.28 6.05 4.20
CA PHE A 237 3.31 5.56 5.13
C PHE A 237 4.07 4.33 4.64
N ILE A 238 3.68 3.77 3.49
CA ILE A 238 4.29 2.55 2.97
C ILE A 238 5.38 2.91 1.99
N PHE A 239 6.56 2.32 2.18
CA PHE A 239 7.61 2.34 1.19
C PHE A 239 7.88 0.90 0.75
N GLY A 240 7.80 0.65 -0.56
CA GLY A 240 8.07 -0.67 -1.15
C GLY A 240 6.84 -1.57 -1.34
N GLY A 241 6.95 -2.84 -0.95
CA GLY A 241 5.98 -3.90 -1.27
C GLY A 241 4.80 -3.99 -0.29
N GLY A 242 3.66 -4.52 -0.75
CA GLY A 242 2.41 -4.57 0.04
C GLY A 242 2.44 -5.43 1.32
N GLN A 243 3.45 -6.29 1.50
CA GLN A 243 3.58 -7.11 2.71
C GLN A 243 3.94 -6.28 3.96
N VAL A 244 4.56 -5.12 3.79
CA VAL A 244 4.92 -4.21 4.89
C VAL A 244 3.66 -3.62 5.54
N LEU A 245 2.55 -3.58 4.81
CA LEU A 245 1.31 -2.96 5.25
C LEU A 245 0.49 -3.87 6.18
N VAL A 246 0.64 -5.19 6.06
CA VAL A 246 -0.21 -6.16 6.77
C VAL A 246 -0.18 -5.97 8.29
N PRO A 247 0.99 -5.80 8.94
CA PRO A 247 1.04 -5.56 10.39
C PRO A 247 0.40 -4.23 10.80
N LEU A 248 0.57 -3.19 9.97
CA LEU A 248 0.03 -1.86 10.22
C LEU A 248 -1.50 -1.89 10.15
N MET A 249 -2.06 -2.51 9.10
CA MET A 249 -3.51 -2.69 8.97
C MET A 249 -4.08 -3.59 10.05
N PHE A 250 -3.37 -4.65 10.45
CA PHE A 250 -3.82 -5.50 11.54
C PHE A 250 -3.92 -4.70 12.84
N THR A 251 -2.87 -3.94 13.17
CA THR A 251 -2.86 -3.07 14.36
C THR A 251 -3.99 -2.06 14.31
N GLU A 252 -4.17 -1.36 13.19
CA GLU A 252 -5.17 -0.31 13.08
C GLU A 252 -6.61 -0.85 13.05
N PHE A 253 -6.92 -1.77 12.14
CA PHE A 253 -8.29 -2.22 11.89
C PHE A 253 -8.75 -3.34 12.83
N VAL A 254 -7.84 -4.15 13.35
CA VAL A 254 -8.16 -5.23 14.30
C VAL A 254 -7.96 -4.77 15.73
N GLN A 255 -6.77 -4.30 16.11
CA GLN A 255 -6.46 -4.04 17.53
C GLN A 255 -6.97 -2.68 18.04
N MET A 256 -6.73 -1.61 17.29
CA MET A 256 -7.03 -0.24 17.75
C MET A 256 -8.50 0.13 17.49
N LYS A 257 -8.96 0.01 16.24
CA LYS A 257 -10.30 0.45 15.83
C LYS A 257 -11.37 -0.62 15.95
N GLN A 258 -10.98 -1.90 16.01
CA GLN A 258 -11.89 -3.03 16.13
C GLN A 258 -12.94 -3.06 14.99
N TYR A 259 -12.55 -2.65 13.77
CA TYR A 259 -13.42 -2.72 12.60
C TYR A 259 -13.59 -4.15 12.09
N LEU A 260 -12.57 -5.00 12.30
CA LEU A 260 -12.58 -6.41 11.95
C LEU A 260 -12.13 -7.26 13.13
N HIS A 261 -12.65 -8.49 13.20
CA HIS A 261 -12.04 -9.55 14.01
C HIS A 261 -10.77 -10.08 13.34
N ALA A 262 -9.84 -10.60 14.15
CA ALA A 262 -8.59 -11.18 13.66
C ALA A 262 -8.81 -12.31 12.64
N SER A 263 -9.86 -13.13 12.84
CA SER A 263 -10.25 -14.21 11.92
C SER A 263 -10.52 -13.71 10.51
N GLY A 264 -11.42 -12.73 10.38
CA GLY A 264 -11.77 -12.13 9.09
C GLY A 264 -10.57 -11.49 8.41
N PHE A 265 -9.70 -10.82 9.17
CA PHE A 265 -8.47 -10.24 8.63
C PHE A 265 -7.54 -11.32 8.04
N ILE A 266 -7.27 -12.39 8.79
CA ILE A 266 -6.38 -13.47 8.34
C ILE A 266 -6.98 -14.20 7.14
N SER A 267 -8.28 -14.47 7.12
CA SER A 267 -8.95 -15.07 5.97
C SER A 267 -8.82 -14.20 4.72
N GLY A 268 -9.05 -12.90 4.83
CA GLY A 268 -8.86 -11.97 3.72
C GLY A 268 -7.40 -11.91 3.24
N PHE A 269 -6.44 -11.94 4.16
CA PHE A 269 -5.03 -11.95 3.83
C PHE A 269 -4.63 -13.25 3.09
N ALA A 270 -5.08 -14.41 3.57
CA ALA A 270 -4.85 -15.69 2.92
C ALA A 270 -5.44 -15.73 1.49
N LEU A 271 -6.65 -15.21 1.31
CA LEU A 271 -7.27 -15.09 -0.01
C LEU A 271 -6.48 -14.17 -0.93
N GLN A 272 -6.04 -13.00 -0.46
CA GLN A 272 -5.22 -12.10 -1.28
C GLN A 272 -3.95 -12.76 -1.80
N GLN A 273 -3.30 -13.59 -1.00
CA GLN A 273 -2.05 -14.27 -1.38
C GLN A 273 -2.24 -15.27 -2.52
N ALA A 274 -3.46 -15.75 -2.75
CA ALA A 274 -3.81 -16.66 -3.84
C ALA A 274 -4.30 -15.92 -5.11
N LEU A 275 -4.49 -14.60 -5.07
CA LEU A 275 -5.01 -13.83 -6.20
C LEU A 275 -3.90 -13.14 -7.00
N PRO A 276 -4.09 -12.99 -8.32
CA PRO A 276 -3.21 -12.17 -9.14
C PRO A 276 -3.48 -10.67 -8.91
N GLY A 277 -2.51 -9.86 -9.31
CA GLY A 277 -2.64 -8.41 -9.33
C GLY A 277 -2.05 -7.75 -8.09
N PRO A 278 -2.51 -6.55 -7.73
CA PRO A 278 -1.94 -5.80 -6.63
C PRO A 278 -2.29 -6.43 -5.28
N THR A 279 -1.27 -6.65 -4.44
CA THR A 279 -1.43 -7.05 -3.02
C THR A 279 -2.36 -6.10 -2.25
N PHE A 280 -2.42 -4.83 -2.66
CA PHE A 280 -3.29 -3.82 -2.06
C PHE A 280 -4.78 -4.02 -2.31
N SER A 281 -5.21 -4.95 -3.18
CA SER A 281 -6.62 -5.32 -3.29
C SER A 281 -7.19 -5.86 -1.96
N PHE A 282 -6.32 -6.28 -1.03
CA PHE A 282 -6.70 -6.60 0.34
C PHE A 282 -7.45 -5.46 1.06
N THR A 283 -7.14 -4.20 0.74
CA THR A 283 -7.86 -3.05 1.33
C THR A 283 -9.35 -3.09 0.98
N SER A 284 -9.72 -3.52 -0.24
CA SER A 284 -11.13 -3.70 -0.62
C SER A 284 -11.87 -4.71 0.25
N TYR A 285 -11.21 -5.82 0.60
CA TYR A 285 -11.82 -6.81 1.50
C TYR A 285 -12.03 -6.23 2.89
N ILE A 286 -11.02 -5.54 3.44
CA ILE A 286 -11.10 -4.91 4.76
C ILE A 286 -12.19 -3.83 4.76
N GLY A 287 -12.26 -3.00 3.73
CA GLY A 287 -13.28 -1.96 3.60
C GLY A 287 -14.69 -2.54 3.52
N ALA A 288 -14.91 -3.54 2.67
CA ALA A 288 -16.21 -4.19 2.53
C ALA A 288 -16.65 -4.90 3.81
N LEU A 289 -15.74 -5.65 4.46
CA LEU A 289 -16.05 -6.36 5.70
C LEU A 289 -16.27 -5.40 6.88
N SER A 290 -15.52 -4.29 6.95
CA SER A 290 -15.78 -3.21 7.92
C SER A 290 -17.20 -2.68 7.78
N MET A 291 -17.63 -2.38 6.55
CA MET A 291 -18.99 -1.88 6.29
C MET A 291 -20.06 -2.87 6.77
N LYS A 292 -19.88 -4.17 6.53
CA LYS A 292 -20.79 -5.19 7.05
C LYS A 292 -20.84 -5.20 8.59
N ASN A 293 -19.70 -5.13 9.26
CA ASN A 293 -19.63 -5.22 10.73
C ASN A 293 -20.35 -4.05 11.42
N PHE A 294 -20.43 -2.89 10.77
CA PHE A 294 -21.18 -1.73 11.23
C PHE A 294 -22.62 -1.66 10.67
N GLY A 295 -23.15 -2.76 10.13
CA GLY A 295 -24.57 -2.88 9.76
C GLY A 295 -24.95 -2.36 8.37
N TYR A 296 -23.98 -2.02 7.51
CA TYR A 296 -24.30 -1.59 6.15
C TYR A 296 -24.67 -2.78 5.24
N GLY A 297 -25.72 -2.58 4.43
CA GLY A 297 -26.16 -3.54 3.43
C GLY A 297 -25.17 -3.73 2.27
N LEU A 298 -25.57 -4.52 1.27
CA LEU A 298 -24.72 -4.91 0.13
C LEU A 298 -24.11 -3.70 -0.59
N GLY A 299 -24.91 -2.66 -0.87
CA GLY A 299 -24.42 -1.44 -1.53
C GLY A 299 -23.35 -0.71 -0.71
N GLY A 300 -23.48 -0.71 0.61
CA GLY A 300 -22.47 -0.15 1.51
C GLY A 300 -21.18 -0.96 1.53
N GLN A 301 -21.26 -2.29 1.45
CA GLN A 301 -20.08 -3.16 1.36
C GLN A 301 -19.32 -2.95 0.05
N ILE A 302 -20.03 -2.84 -1.08
CA ILE A 302 -19.42 -2.54 -2.39
C ILE A 302 -18.75 -1.15 -2.36
N LEU A 303 -19.45 -0.14 -1.83
CA LEU A 303 -18.89 1.19 -1.66
C LEU A 303 -17.65 1.16 -0.76
N GLY A 304 -17.70 0.44 0.35
CA GLY A 304 -16.58 0.22 1.27
C GLY A 304 -15.35 -0.38 0.60
N GLY A 305 -15.56 -1.42 -0.20
CA GLY A 305 -14.47 -2.05 -0.96
C GLY A 305 -13.86 -1.13 -2.01
N PHE A 306 -14.68 -0.30 -2.66
CA PHE A 306 -14.21 0.68 -3.64
C PHE A 306 -13.45 1.85 -2.98
N VAL A 307 -14.01 2.50 -1.96
CA VAL A 307 -13.34 3.63 -1.30
C VAL A 307 -12.05 3.20 -0.61
N ALA A 308 -11.98 1.97 -0.12
CA ALA A 308 -10.80 1.44 0.54
C ALA A 308 -9.61 1.17 -0.39
N VAL A 309 -9.86 0.92 -1.68
CA VAL A 309 -8.78 0.65 -2.65
C VAL A 309 -8.33 1.90 -3.39
N ILE A 310 -9.18 2.92 -3.42
CA ILE A 310 -8.87 4.23 -3.99
C ILE A 310 -8.19 5.15 -2.97
N GLY A 311 -8.56 5.03 -1.69
CA GLY A 311 -7.83 5.67 -0.59
C GLY A 311 -6.47 5.02 -0.43
#